data_AF-A0A1F6QNY3-F1
#
_entry.id   AF-A0A1F6QNY3-F1
#
_cell.length_a   1.000
_cell.length_b   1.000
_cell.length_c   1.000
_cell.angle_alpha   90.00
_cell.angle_beta   90.00
_cell.angle_gamma   90.00
#
_symmetry.space_group_name_H-M   'P 1'
#
loop_
_entity.id
_entity.type
_entity.pdbx_description
1 polymer ?
#
loop_
_entity_poly.entity_id
_entity_poly.type
_entity_poly.pdbx_seq_one_letter_code
_entity_poly.pdbx_strand_id
1 'polypeptide(L)'
;MTTSFEQIQKSYISDLTSNLPKLEKKASEAIKSFAELVDELNKVSQLSNGTPVKDQLKDLTANMNNTQVFFTRMLAEQLGVMHNIVNGDESKQEAV
;
A
#
# COMPACT_ATOMS: atom_id res chain seq x y z
N MET A 1 -9.50 -1.84 -40.48
CA MET A 1 -9.60 -0.49 -39.87
C MET A 1 -9.98 -0.69 -38.42
N THR A 2 -9.07 -0.42 -37.48
CA THR A 2 -9.42 -0.38 -36.06
C THR A 2 -10.25 0.86 -35.79
N THR A 3 -11.35 0.73 -35.05
CA THR A 3 -12.25 1.83 -34.74
C THR A 3 -11.59 2.82 -33.76
N SER A 4 -12.04 4.08 -33.76
CA SER A 4 -11.57 5.11 -32.81
C SER A 4 -11.68 4.63 -31.36
N PHE A 5 -12.72 3.86 -31.04
CA PHE A 5 -12.93 3.25 -29.72
C PHE A 5 -11.84 2.24 -29.32
N GLU A 6 -11.41 1.37 -30.24
CA GLU A 6 -10.33 0.40 -29.98
C GLU A 6 -8.96 1.08 -29.80
N GLN A 7 -8.72 2.19 -30.51
CA GLN A 7 -7.50 2.98 -30.33
C GLN A 7 -7.48 3.68 -28.98
N ILE A 8 -8.61 4.24 -28.55
CA ILE A 8 -8.77 4.88 -27.24
C ILE A 8 -8.56 3.85 -26.12
N GLN A 9 -9.20 2.68 -26.19
CA GLN A 9 -9.00 1.60 -25.20
C GLN A 9 -7.54 1.15 -25.10
N LYS A 10 -6.86 0.97 -26.23
CA LYS A 10 -5.44 0.58 -26.24
C LYS A 10 -4.53 1.65 -25.63
N SER A 11 -4.81 2.94 -25.87
CA SER A 11 -4.06 4.03 -25.25
C SER A 11 -4.23 4.05 -23.73
N TYR A 12 -5.47 3.91 -23.24
CA TYR A 12 -5.75 3.88 -21.80
C TYR A 12 -5.07 2.70 -21.08
N ILE A 13 -5.12 1.50 -21.67
CA ILE A 13 -4.43 0.33 -21.12
C ILE A 13 -2.91 0.51 -21.16
N SER A 14 -2.36 1.11 -22.22
CA SER A 14 -0.92 1.43 -22.33
C SER A 14 -0.46 2.43 -21.26
N ASP A 15 -1.26 3.45 -20.96
CA ASP A 15 -0.94 4.43 -19.92
C ASP A 15 -1.03 3.82 -18.51
N LEU A 16 -2.00 2.94 -18.27
CA LEU A 16 -2.15 2.21 -17.01
C LEU A 16 -1.01 1.22 -16.78
N THR A 17 -0.69 0.38 -17.77
CA THR A 17 0.41 -0.60 -17.70
C THR A 17 1.78 0.05 -17.48
N SER A 18 2.00 1.27 -17.96
CA SER A 18 3.28 1.99 -17.76
C SER A 18 3.38 2.74 -16.43
N ASN A 19 2.25 3.11 -15.81
CA ASN A 19 2.23 3.89 -14.57
C ASN A 19 1.90 3.07 -13.31
N LEU A 20 1.16 1.97 -13.44
CA LEU A 20 0.85 1.08 -12.32
C LEU A 20 2.12 0.53 -11.63
N PRO A 21 3.16 0.05 -12.34
CA PRO A 21 4.39 -0.40 -11.69
C PRO A 21 5.12 0.71 -10.92
N LYS A 22 5.00 1.97 -11.37
CA LYS A 22 5.58 3.13 -10.66
C LYS A 22 4.82 3.40 -9.36
N LEU A 23 3.49 3.24 -9.38
CA LEU A 23 2.65 3.38 -8.20
C LEU A 23 2.92 2.24 -7.21
N GLU A 24 2.99 1.00 -7.66
CA GLU A 24 3.35 -0.17 -6.84
C GLU A 24 4.72 0.01 -6.16
N LYS A 25 5.71 0.51 -6.91
CA LYS A 25 7.03 0.82 -6.36
C LYS A 25 6.94 1.89 -5.26
N LYS A 26 6.24 3.00 -5.50
CA LYS A 26 6.07 4.06 -4.50
C LYS A 26 5.32 3.58 -3.25
N ALA A 27 4.31 2.73 -3.43
CA ALA A 27 3.60 2.12 -2.31
C ALA A 27 4.52 1.20 -1.50
N SER A 28 5.35 0.39 -2.16
CA SER A 28 6.36 -0.44 -1.49
C SER A 28 7.37 0.39 -0.70
N GLU A 29 7.86 1.49 -1.28
CA GLU A 29 8.73 2.46 -0.60
C GLU A 29 8.04 3.07 0.63
N ALA A 30 6.79 3.51 0.50
CA ALA A 30 6.03 4.09 1.61
C ALA A 30 5.79 3.09 2.76
N ILE A 31 5.48 1.82 2.43
CA ILE A 31 5.32 0.75 3.43
C ILE A 31 6.62 0.55 4.21
N LYS A 32 7.78 0.52 3.51
CA LYS A 32 9.09 0.38 4.14
C LYS A 32 9.42 1.56 5.05
N SER A 33 9.26 2.79 4.57
CA SER A 33 9.52 3.99 5.37
C SER A 33 8.60 4.08 6.60
N PHE A 34 7.35 3.65 6.48
CA PHE A 34 6.45 3.60 7.63
C PHE A 34 6.88 2.51 8.62
N ALA A 35 7.30 1.33 8.16
CA ALA A 35 7.85 0.30 9.03
C ALA A 35 9.07 0.79 9.82
N GLU A 36 10.01 1.47 9.15
CA GLU A 36 11.19 2.07 9.78
C GLU A 36 10.81 3.11 10.85
N LEU A 37 9.80 3.96 10.57
CA LEU A 37 9.28 4.92 11.54
C LEU A 37 8.72 4.23 12.80
N VAL A 38 7.96 3.15 12.61
CA VAL A 38 7.39 2.37 13.72
C VAL A 38 8.49 1.70 14.54
N ASP A 39 9.52 1.18 13.90
CA ASP A 39 10.69 0.60 14.58
C ASP A 39 11.46 1.64 15.41
N GLU A 40 11.68 2.84 14.89
CA GLU A 40 12.30 3.92 15.66
C GLU A 40 11.42 4.35 16.85
N LEU A 41 10.11 4.43 16.65
CA LEU A 41 9.17 4.74 17.72
C LEU A 41 9.17 3.67 18.82
N ASN A 42 9.24 2.38 18.44
CA ASN A 42 9.39 1.27 19.38
C ASN A 42 10.66 1.42 20.23
N LYS A 43 11.81 1.76 19.62
CA LYS A 43 13.07 2.01 20.35
C LYS A 43 12.93 3.17 21.33
N VAL A 44 12.36 4.29 20.90
CA VAL A 44 12.13 5.46 21.76
C VAL A 44 11.20 5.11 22.92
N SER A 45 10.13 4.34 22.67
CA SER A 45 9.21 3.90 23.72
C SER A 45 9.86 2.95 24.74
N GLN A 46 10.87 2.16 24.36
CA GLN A 46 11.61 1.31 25.29
C GLN A 46 12.54 2.13 26.18
N LEU A 47 13.18 3.16 25.61
CA LEU A 47 14.09 4.07 26.31
C LEU A 47 13.37 5.06 27.22
N SER A 48 12.08 5.33 27.00
CA SER A 48 11.30 6.28 27.79
C SER A 48 10.84 5.73 29.16
N ASN A 49 11.26 4.52 29.53
CA ASN A 49 10.95 3.95 30.83
C ASN A 49 11.43 4.85 31.99
N GLY A 50 10.51 5.24 32.87
CA GLY A 50 10.81 6.14 33.99
C GLY A 50 10.71 7.63 33.65
N THR A 51 10.31 7.99 32.43
CA THR A 51 10.03 9.38 32.05
C THR A 51 8.53 9.70 32.13
N PRO A 52 8.15 10.98 32.30
CA PRO A 52 6.75 11.40 32.30
C PRO A 52 5.99 11.13 31.00
N VAL A 53 6.71 10.93 29.89
CA VAL A 53 6.14 10.73 28.54
C VAL A 53 5.95 9.26 28.17
N LYS A 54 6.29 8.32 29.07
CA LYS A 54 6.25 6.88 28.83
C LYS A 54 4.90 6.40 28.29
N ASP A 55 3.81 6.77 28.97
CA ASP A 55 2.48 6.27 28.63
C ASP A 55 2.01 6.83 27.28
N GLN A 56 2.28 8.10 27.02
CA GLN A 56 2.00 8.74 25.72
C GLN A 56 2.77 8.07 24.57
N LEU A 57 4.05 7.75 24.80
CA LEU A 57 4.86 7.05 23.80
C LEU A 57 4.38 5.62 23.59
N LYS A 58 3.99 4.91 24.66
CA LYS A 58 3.44 3.56 24.55
C LYS A 58 2.13 3.54 23.75
N ASP A 59 1.24 4.49 24.03
CA ASP A 59 -0.04 4.62 23.32
C ASP A 59 0.18 4.99 21.85
N LEU A 60 1.08 5.94 21.58
CA LEU A 60 1.46 6.31 20.21
C LEU A 60 2.06 5.10 19.46
N THR A 61 2.93 4.35 20.12
CA THR A 61 3.55 3.14 19.57
C THR A 61 2.51 2.08 19.21
N ALA A 62 1.56 1.81 20.11
CA ALA A 62 0.49 0.85 19.85
C ALA A 62 -0.40 1.29 18.66
N ASN A 63 -0.78 2.58 18.62
CA ASN A 63 -1.58 3.13 17.53
C ASN A 63 -0.86 3.05 16.18
N MET A 64 0.44 3.36 16.16
CA MET A 64 1.25 3.35 14.94
C MET A 64 1.49 1.93 14.41
N ASN A 65 1.74 0.95 15.29
CA ASN A 65 1.81 -0.46 14.90
C ASN A 65 0.50 -0.94 14.23
N ASN A 66 -0.66 -0.63 14.82
CA ASN A 66 -1.95 -0.98 14.24
C ASN A 66 -2.19 -0.30 12.89
N THR A 67 -1.82 0.98 12.78
CA THR A 67 -1.96 1.77 11.56
C THR A 67 -1.07 1.22 10.44
N GLN A 68 0.15 0.78 10.74
CA GLN A 68 1.06 0.17 9.77
C GLN A 68 0.47 -1.09 9.15
N VAL A 69 -0.11 -1.97 9.97
CA VAL A 69 -0.77 -3.21 9.50
C VAL A 69 -1.95 -2.86 8.59
N PHE A 70 -2.81 -1.93 9.01
CA PHE A 70 -3.95 -1.48 8.22
C PHE A 70 -3.52 -0.85 6.88
N PHE A 71 -2.56 0.08 6.93
CA PHE A 71 -2.04 0.77 5.76
C PHE A 71 -1.43 -0.19 4.73
N THR A 72 -0.63 -1.14 5.20
CA THR A 72 0.01 -2.16 4.35
C THR A 72 -1.05 -3.04 3.68
N ARG A 73 -2.05 -3.50 4.44
CA ARG A 73 -3.15 -4.31 3.92
C ARG A 73 -3.99 -3.57 2.89
N MET A 74 -4.36 -2.32 3.19
CA MET A 74 -5.13 -1.46 2.29
C MET A 74 -4.41 -1.27 0.96
N LEU A 75 -3.11 -0.97 0.97
CA LEU A 75 -2.33 -0.80 -0.26
C LEU A 75 -2.21 -2.10 -1.06
N ALA A 76 -1.95 -3.23 -0.39
CA ALA A 76 -1.85 -4.52 -1.05
C ALA A 76 -3.16 -4.93 -1.75
N GLU A 77 -4.30 -4.71 -1.09
CA GLU A 77 -5.62 -5.03 -1.64
C GLU A 77 -5.96 -4.15 -2.86
N GLN A 78 -5.81 -2.83 -2.73
CA GLN A 78 -6.15 -1.91 -3.82
C GLN A 78 -5.22 -2.06 -5.04
N LEU A 79 -3.92 -2.25 -4.80
CA LEU A 79 -2.95 -2.48 -5.88
C LEU A 79 -3.15 -3.85 -6.52
N GLY A 80 -3.45 -4.89 -5.75
CA GLY A 80 -3.75 -6.21 -6.29
C GLY A 80 -4.98 -6.20 -7.21
N VAL A 81 -6.05 -5.50 -6.81
CA VAL A 81 -7.23 -5.31 -7.67
C VAL A 81 -6.87 -4.58 -8.96
N MET A 82 -6.11 -3.48 -8.87
CA MET A 82 -5.68 -2.73 -10.05
C MET A 82 -4.78 -3.57 -10.97
N HIS A 83 -3.87 -4.36 -10.42
CA HIS A 83 -2.99 -5.26 -11.16
C HIS A 83 -3.76 -6.30 -11.95
N ASN A 84 -4.76 -6.94 -11.34
CA ASN A 84 -5.60 -7.93 -11.99
C ASN A 84 -6.43 -7.32 -13.14
N ILE A 85 -6.99 -6.12 -12.93
CA ILE A 85 -7.76 -5.39 -13.95
C ILE A 85 -6.87 -5.03 -15.16
N VAL A 86 -5.66 -4.53 -14.91
CA VAL A 86 -4.76 -4.04 -15.96
C VAL A 86 -4.14 -5.19 -16.77
N ASN A 87 -3.82 -6.30 -16.11
CA ASN A 87 -3.19 -7.46 -16.77
C ASN A 87 -4.21 -8.45 -17.36
N GLY A 88 -5.51 -8.21 -17.18
CA GLY A 88 -6.54 -9.09 -17.70
C GLY A 88 -6.55 -10.47 -17.03
N ASP A 89 -6.01 -10.57 -15.81
CA ASP A 89 -6.23 -11.73 -14.96
C ASP A 89 -7.68 -11.66 -14.49
N GLU A 90 -8.56 -12.21 -15.33
CA GLU A 90 -9.86 -12.72 -14.93
C GLU A 90 -9.59 -13.79 -13.86
N SER A 91 -9.39 -13.34 -12.63
CA SER A 91 -9.66 -14.17 -11.46
C SER A 91 -11.08 -14.63 -11.64
N LYS A 92 -11.21 -15.87 -12.16
CA LYS A 92 -12.46 -16.58 -12.27
C LYS A 92 -13.17 -16.39 -10.95
N GLN A 93 -14.17 -15.52 -10.95
CA GLN A 93 -15.24 -15.61 -9.99
C GLN A 93 -15.86 -16.96 -10.30
N GLU A 94 -15.41 -18.00 -9.58
CA GLU A 94 -16.14 -19.25 -9.50
C GLU A 94 -17.52 -18.88 -8.96
N ALA A 95 -18.49 -18.89 -9.88
CA ALA A 95 -19.89 -18.79 -9.56
C ALA A 95 -20.25 -19.95 -8.63
N VAL A 96 -20.65 -19.61 -7.42
CA VAL A 96 -21.41 -20.48 -6.51
C VAL A 96 -22.81 -20.66 -7.05
#